data_AF-A0A1L9TUS8-F1
#
_entry.id   AF-A0A1L9TUS8-F1
#
_cell.length_a   1.000
_cell.length_b   1.000
_cell.length_c   1.000
_cell.angle_alpha   90.00
_cell.angle_beta   90.00
_cell.angle_gamma   90.00
#
_symmetry.space_group_name_H-M   'P 1'
#
loop_
_entity.id
_entity.type
_entity.pdbx_description
1 polymer ?
#
loop_
_entity_poly.entity_id
_entity_poly.type
_entity_poly.pdbx_seq_one_letter_code
_entity_poly.pdbx_strand_id
1 'polypeptide(L)'
;MIPSSNQDAIPGTFVLVDEDRVLSTRHLDSGDSDIVLVPEPSNDPDDPLNWSRRRKLLSTICVSVYTLFAGIASANVYSVLVQLSEETGISVHTLNEGTGYMFLLAGWGLLFWQPFALQYGKRMTYMISLAGMVGTSIWRQVLACSVVECC
;
A
#
# COMPACT_ATOMS: atom_id res chain seq x y z
N MET A 1 21.81 35.65 16.72
CA MET A 1 22.47 35.46 15.42
C MET A 1 22.26 34.01 15.04
N ILE A 2 21.37 33.72 14.10
CA ILE A 2 20.98 32.34 13.74
C ILE A 2 22.08 31.77 12.85
N PRO A 3 22.67 30.60 13.16
CA PRO A 3 23.68 30.00 12.31
C PRO A 3 23.05 29.61 10.97
N SER A 4 23.70 29.95 9.87
CA SER A 4 23.24 29.69 8.51
C SER A 4 23.28 28.19 8.21
N SER A 5 22.15 27.49 8.35
CA SER A 5 21.99 26.11 7.88
C SER A 5 21.94 26.11 6.36
N ASN A 6 22.90 25.45 5.72
CA ASN A 6 22.96 25.33 4.26
C ASN A 6 21.70 24.62 3.73
N GLN A 7 20.85 25.35 3.02
CA GLN A 7 19.54 24.93 2.47
C GLN A 7 19.68 24.29 1.08
N ASP A 8 20.77 23.57 0.81
CA ASP A 8 20.89 22.73 -0.38
C ASP A 8 20.01 21.48 -0.19
N ALA A 9 18.72 21.69 -0.45
CA ALA A 9 17.60 20.86 -0.09
C ALA A 9 17.59 19.52 -0.82
N ILE A 10 18.02 18.47 -0.12
CA ILE A 10 17.52 17.11 -0.34
C ILE A 10 16.30 16.96 0.59
N PRO A 11 15.07 16.79 0.07
CA PRO A 11 13.90 16.64 0.93
C PRO A 11 14.03 15.34 1.73
N GLY A 12 14.31 15.46 3.04
CA GLY A 12 14.53 14.34 3.95
C GLY A 12 14.64 14.80 5.41
N THR A 13 14.63 13.82 6.33
CA THR A 13 14.81 14.06 7.76
C THR A 13 16.27 14.45 8.02
N PHE A 14 16.52 15.74 8.29
CA PHE A 14 17.84 16.18 8.73
C PHE A 14 17.89 16.21 10.25
N VAL A 15 18.97 15.68 10.79
CA VAL A 15 19.27 15.68 12.22
C VAL A 15 19.96 17.00 12.54
N LEU A 16 19.35 17.82 13.39
CA LEU A 16 20.01 18.99 13.96
C LEU A 16 20.50 18.62 15.35
N VAL A 17 21.80 18.80 15.59
CA VAL A 17 22.38 18.74 16.93
C VAL A 17 22.26 20.16 17.51
N ASP A 18 21.42 20.34 18.53
CA ASP A 18 21.26 21.59 19.26
C ASP A 18 22.09 21.55 20.54
N GLU A 19 23.38 21.84 20.42
CA GLU A 19 24.32 21.83 21.56
C GLU A 19 24.03 22.95 22.58
N ASP A 20 23.35 24.04 22.16
CA ASP A 20 23.12 25.23 22.99
C ASP A 20 21.72 25.27 23.63
N ARG A 21 20.86 24.26 23.40
CA ARG A 21 19.46 24.17 23.88
C ARG A 21 18.62 25.42 23.59
N VAL A 22 18.88 26.09 22.48
CA VAL A 22 18.16 27.34 22.13
C VAL A 22 16.82 27.02 21.46
N LEU A 23 16.64 25.80 20.94
CA LEU A 23 15.40 25.37 20.30
C LEU A 23 14.42 24.78 21.33
N SER A 24 13.23 25.36 21.41
CA SER A 24 12.10 24.82 22.21
C SER A 24 11.42 23.64 21.50
N THR A 25 12.20 22.60 21.15
CA THR A 25 11.74 21.43 20.39
C THR A 25 11.83 20.14 21.21
N ARG A 26 10.98 19.15 20.93
CA ARG A 26 10.98 17.87 21.67
C ARG A 26 12.22 17.03 21.32
N HIS A 27 13.18 16.97 22.23
CA HIS A 27 14.39 16.15 22.15
C HIS A 27 14.08 14.65 22.28
N LEU A 28 14.95 13.78 21.75
CA LEU A 28 14.80 12.33 21.86
C LEU A 28 14.94 11.86 23.32
N ASP A 29 13.87 11.24 23.85
CA ASP A 29 13.83 10.69 25.22
C ASP A 29 14.68 9.40 25.40
N SER A 30 15.44 9.02 24.37
CA SER A 30 16.41 7.91 24.41
C SER A 30 17.83 8.44 24.63
N GLY A 31 18.06 9.04 25.79
CA GLY A 31 19.40 9.27 26.34
C GLY A 31 20.27 10.35 25.67
N ASP A 32 19.81 10.99 24.60
CA ASP A 32 20.59 12.00 23.87
C ASP A 32 19.73 13.25 23.64
N SER A 33 19.81 14.18 24.61
CA SER A 33 18.93 15.33 24.72
C SER A 33 19.29 16.49 23.78
N ASP A 34 20.26 16.32 22.89
CA ASP A 34 20.71 17.35 21.93
C ASP A 34 20.18 17.13 20.52
N ILE A 35 19.41 16.06 20.28
CA ILE A 35 18.98 15.68 18.94
C ILE A 35 17.59 16.23 18.64
N VAL A 36 17.51 17.17 17.69
CA VAL A 36 16.27 17.74 17.15
C VAL A 36 15.96 17.12 15.79
N LEU A 37 14.80 16.47 15.68
CA LEU A 37 14.31 15.87 14.43
C LEU A 37 13.38 16.85 13.71
N VAL A 38 13.70 17.18 12.46
CA VAL A 38 12.82 17.98 11.57
C VAL A 38 12.29 17.08 10.43
N PRO A 39 10.97 17.01 10.19
CA PRO A 39 9.88 17.70 10.89
C PRO A 39 9.65 17.17 12.31
N GLU A 40 9.19 18.06 13.19
CA GLU A 40 8.87 17.75 14.57
C GLU A 40 7.86 16.58 14.64
N PRO A 41 8.11 15.53 15.44
CA PRO A 41 7.14 14.47 15.62
C PRO A 41 5.86 15.06 16.25
N SER A 42 4.74 14.98 15.53
CA SER A 42 3.46 15.52 16.01
C SER A 42 3.05 14.81 17.31
N ASN A 43 2.28 15.47 18.19
CA ASN A 43 1.76 14.84 19.42
C ASN A 43 0.62 13.84 19.16
N ASP A 44 0.24 13.62 17.89
CA ASP A 44 -0.79 12.65 17.54
C ASP A 44 -0.30 11.20 17.72
N PRO A 45 -1.03 10.35 18.47
CA PRO A 45 -0.67 8.94 18.68
C PRO A 45 -0.80 8.09 17.40
N ASP A 46 -1.43 8.64 16.36
CA ASP A 46 -1.54 8.04 15.04
C ASP A 46 -0.42 8.47 14.08
N ASP A 47 0.50 9.36 14.50
CA ASP A 47 1.67 9.71 13.70
C ASP A 47 2.60 8.48 13.56
N PRO A 48 2.90 8.01 12.33
CA PRO A 48 3.82 6.89 12.10
C PRO A 48 5.23 7.11 12.67
N LEU A 49 5.61 8.33 13.01
CA LEU A 49 6.86 8.66 13.72
C LEU A 49 6.83 8.27 15.21
N ASN A 50 5.67 8.26 15.86
CA ASN A 50 5.52 7.91 17.28
C ASN A 50 5.32 6.41 17.54
N TRP A 51 5.21 5.59 16.50
CA TRP A 51 4.92 4.16 16.68
C TRP A 51 6.13 3.38 17.18
N SER A 52 5.92 2.48 18.13
CA SER A 52 6.96 1.52 18.55
C SER A 52 7.45 0.71 17.34
N ARG A 53 8.75 0.41 17.29
CA ARG A 53 9.39 -0.31 16.15
C ARG A 53 8.65 -1.60 15.79
N ARG A 54 8.09 -2.31 16.79
CA ARG A 54 7.28 -3.52 16.61
C ARG A 54 5.96 -3.25 15.89
N ARG A 55 5.24 -2.18 16.24
CA ARG A 55 3.98 -1.79 15.58
C ARG A 55 4.21 -1.38 14.14
N LYS A 56 5.29 -0.62 13.88
CA LYS A 56 5.70 -0.24 12.53
C LYS A 56 6.03 -1.46 11.67
N LEU A 57 6.81 -2.39 12.21
CA LEU A 57 7.18 -3.63 11.52
C LEU A 57 5.95 -4.51 11.23
N LEU A 58 5.07 -4.72 12.21
CA LEU A 58 3.84 -5.51 12.04
C LEU A 58 2.94 -4.92 10.94
N SER A 59 2.75 -3.60 10.93
CA SER A 59 1.96 -2.93 9.89
C SER A 59 2.59 -3.11 8.50
N THR A 60 3.91 -2.98 8.37
CA THR A 60 4.60 -3.19 7.08
C THR A 60 4.47 -4.64 6.62
N ILE A 61 4.71 -5.62 7.51
CA ILE A 61 4.60 -7.04 7.18
C ILE A 61 3.17 -7.39 6.74
N CYS A 62 2.14 -6.88 7.44
CA CYS A 62 0.75 -7.13 7.07
C CYS A 62 0.44 -6.68 5.64
N VAL A 63 0.89 -5.47 5.28
CA VAL A 63 0.73 -4.94 3.92
C VAL A 63 1.52 -5.75 2.90
N SER A 64 2.77 -6.12 3.21
CA SER A 64 3.61 -6.94 2.32
C SER A 64 3.02 -8.34 2.08
N VAL A 65 2.44 -8.95 3.11
CA VAL A 65 1.78 -10.25 2.99
C VAL A 65 0.52 -10.12 2.14
N TYR A 66 -0.28 -9.09 2.36
CA TYR A 66 -1.46 -8.79 1.55
C TYR A 66 -1.12 -8.61 0.07
N THR A 67 -0.09 -7.80 -0.24
CA THR A 67 0.32 -7.59 -1.64
C THR A 67 0.89 -8.85 -2.28
N LEU A 68 1.62 -9.67 -1.52
CA LEU A 68 2.13 -10.96 -1.98
C LEU A 68 1.00 -11.92 -2.36
N PHE A 69 -0.01 -12.08 -1.50
CA PHE A 69 -1.14 -12.96 -1.80
C PHE A 69 -1.98 -12.45 -2.98
N ALA A 70 -2.23 -11.14 -3.06
CA ALA A 70 -2.92 -10.55 -4.21
C ALA A 70 -2.14 -10.78 -5.52
N GLY A 71 -0.80 -10.66 -5.47
CA GLY A 71 0.08 -10.96 -6.60
C GLY A 71 0.01 -12.43 -7.03
N ILE A 72 0.13 -13.36 -6.09
CA ILE A 72 0.01 -14.81 -6.37
C ILE A 72 -1.35 -15.15 -6.99
N ALA A 73 -2.44 -14.63 -6.43
CA ALA A 73 -3.79 -14.84 -6.95
C ALA A 73 -3.93 -14.36 -8.41
N SER A 74 -3.30 -13.22 -8.75
CA SER A 74 -3.30 -12.70 -10.13
C SER A 74 -2.45 -13.54 -11.09
N ALA A 75 -1.32 -14.08 -10.63
CA ALA A 75 -0.41 -14.88 -11.46
C ALA A 75 -0.95 -16.28 -11.77
N ASN A 76 -1.70 -16.89 -10.84
CA ASN A 76 -2.25 -18.23 -11.00
C ASN A 76 -3.27 -18.35 -12.17
N VAL A 77 -3.86 -17.24 -12.62
CA VAL A 77 -4.82 -17.22 -13.74
C VAL A 77 -4.20 -17.80 -15.02
N TYR A 78 -2.92 -17.53 -15.27
CA TYR A 78 -2.21 -18.02 -16.46
C TYR A 78 -2.01 -19.54 -16.46
N SER A 79 -1.89 -20.16 -15.28
CA SER A 79 -1.64 -21.61 -15.16
C SER A 79 -2.85 -22.45 -15.55
N VAL A 80 -4.06 -21.93 -15.41
CA VAL A 80 -5.32 -22.65 -15.65
C VAL A 80 -6.00 -22.28 -16.96
N LEU A 81 -5.36 -21.40 -17.76
CA LEU A 81 -5.98 -20.79 -18.93
C LEU A 81 -6.29 -21.82 -20.03
N VAL A 82 -5.45 -22.85 -20.19
CA VAL A 82 -5.68 -23.95 -21.14
C VAL A 82 -6.86 -24.83 -20.71
N GLN A 83 -6.91 -25.23 -19.44
CA GLN A 83 -8.03 -26.01 -18.90
C GLN A 83 -9.35 -25.24 -19.00
N LEU A 84 -9.32 -23.94 -18.72
CA LEU A 84 -10.48 -23.07 -18.86
C LEU A 84 -10.95 -22.96 -20.32
N SER A 85 -10.02 -22.95 -21.28
CA SER A 85 -10.33 -22.96 -22.71
C SER A 85 -11.03 -24.26 -23.13
N GLU A 86 -10.60 -25.41 -22.60
CA GLU A 86 -11.21 -26.72 -22.87
C GLU A 86 -12.64 -26.83 -22.29
N GLU A 87 -12.87 -26.33 -21.07
CA GLU A 87 -14.19 -26.41 -20.42
C GLU A 87 -15.20 -25.37 -20.94
N THR A 88 -14.74 -24.17 -21.30
CA THR A 88 -15.64 -23.09 -21.77
C THR A 88 -15.79 -23.03 -23.29
N GLY A 89 -14.94 -23.74 -24.04
CA GLY A 89 -14.88 -23.68 -25.50
C GLY A 89 -14.36 -22.35 -26.07
N ILE A 90 -13.91 -21.43 -25.22
CA ILE A 90 -13.36 -20.12 -25.62
C ILE A 90 -11.89 -20.27 -25.99
N SER A 91 -11.44 -19.61 -27.05
CA SER A 91 -10.02 -19.67 -27.46
C SER A 91 -9.07 -19.11 -26.39
N VAL A 92 -7.90 -19.74 -26.24
CA VAL A 92 -6.78 -19.28 -25.40
C VAL A 92 -6.39 -17.82 -25.71
N HIS A 93 -6.48 -17.41 -26.98
CA HIS A 93 -6.18 -16.04 -27.39
C HIS A 93 -7.12 -15.02 -26.76
N THR A 94 -8.43 -15.27 -26.83
CA THR A 94 -9.46 -14.40 -26.24
C THR A 94 -9.35 -14.34 -24.71
N LEU A 95 -9.04 -15.47 -24.07
CA LEU A 95 -8.79 -15.51 -22.62
C LEU A 95 -7.55 -14.70 -22.22
N ASN A 96 -6.49 -14.73 -23.04
CA ASN A 96 -5.29 -13.94 -22.81
C ASN A 96 -5.53 -12.44 -23.02
N GLU A 97 -6.29 -12.04 -24.05
CA GLU A 97 -6.74 -10.65 -24.26
C GLU A 97 -7.55 -10.15 -23.06
N GLY A 98 -8.49 -10.96 -22.56
CA GLY A 98 -9.27 -10.67 -21.35
C GLY A 98 -8.40 -10.42 -20.12
N THR A 99 -7.36 -11.24 -19.95
CA THR A 99 -6.37 -11.06 -18.86
C THR A 99 -5.57 -9.77 -19.05
N GLY A 100 -5.22 -9.41 -20.28
CA GLY A 100 -4.59 -8.13 -20.61
C GLY A 100 -5.45 -6.92 -20.22
N TYR A 101 -6.75 -6.95 -20.51
CA TYR A 101 -7.68 -5.90 -20.07
C TYR A 101 -7.79 -5.81 -18.55
N MET A 102 -7.75 -6.93 -17.84
CA MET A 102 -7.75 -6.95 -16.37
C MET A 102 -6.56 -6.15 -15.80
N PHE A 103 -5.33 -6.38 -16.32
CA PHE A 103 -4.15 -5.65 -15.87
C PHE A 103 -4.16 -4.18 -16.28
N LEU A 104 -4.69 -3.87 -17.47
CA LEU A 104 -4.86 -2.48 -17.92
C LEU A 104 -5.78 -1.71 -16.98
N LEU A 105 -6.94 -2.27 -16.64
CA LEU A 105 -7.89 -1.65 -15.71
C LEU A 105 -7.34 -1.59 -14.28
N ALA A 106 -6.59 -2.59 -13.83
CA ALA A 106 -5.90 -2.56 -12.55
C ALA A 106 -4.90 -1.39 -12.47
N GLY A 107 -4.11 -1.18 -13.54
CA GLY A 107 -3.20 -0.04 -13.68
C GLY A 107 -3.91 1.31 -13.62
N TRP A 108 -5.03 1.44 -14.34
CA TRP A 108 -5.86 2.64 -14.29
C TRP A 108 -6.50 2.86 -12.90
N GLY A 109 -6.92 1.79 -12.22
CA GLY A 109 -7.45 1.85 -10.87
C GLY A 109 -6.44 2.39 -9.86
N LEU A 110 -5.15 2.08 -10.03
CA LEU A 110 -4.07 2.60 -9.18
C LEU A 110 -3.95 4.13 -9.26
N LEU A 111 -4.16 4.73 -10.44
CA LEU A 111 -4.13 6.19 -10.62
C LEU A 111 -5.20 6.90 -9.78
N PHE A 112 -6.35 6.26 -9.57
CA PHE A 112 -7.41 6.77 -8.71
C PHE A 112 -7.18 6.44 -7.23
N TRP A 113 -6.70 5.23 -6.93
CA TRP A 113 -6.51 4.78 -5.55
C TRP A 113 -5.35 5.47 -4.84
N GLN A 114 -4.30 5.87 -5.58
CA GLN A 114 -3.13 6.55 -5.03
C GLN A 114 -3.45 7.94 -4.42
N PRO A 115 -4.12 8.89 -5.11
CA PRO A 115 -4.53 10.15 -4.51
C PRO A 115 -5.59 9.94 -3.42
N PHE A 116 -6.48 8.96 -3.58
CA PHE A 116 -7.47 8.63 -2.56
C PHE A 116 -6.82 8.17 -1.24
N ALA A 117 -5.74 7.39 -1.31
CA ALA A 117 -4.98 6.94 -0.14
C ALA A 117 -4.27 8.09 0.59
N LEU A 118 -3.84 9.12 -0.14
CA LEU A 118 -3.21 10.31 0.41
C LEU A 118 -4.24 11.22 1.10
N GLN A 119 -5.44 11.34 0.54
CA GLN A 119 -6.48 12.24 1.06
C GLN A 119 -7.25 11.67 2.25
N TYR A 120 -7.63 10.39 2.22
CA TYR A 120 -8.50 9.76 3.23
C TYR A 120 -7.74 8.91 4.26
N GLY A 121 -6.41 8.85 4.13
CA GLY A 121 -5.55 8.09 5.00
C GLY A 121 -5.57 6.58 4.72
N LYS A 122 -4.44 5.93 5.01
CA LYS A 122 -4.16 4.55 4.61
C LYS A 122 -5.15 3.53 5.18
N ARG A 123 -5.71 3.77 6.38
CA ARG A 123 -6.62 2.81 7.06
C ARG A 123 -7.94 2.60 6.30
N MET A 124 -8.59 3.67 5.84
CA MET A 124 -9.86 3.54 5.11
C MET A 124 -9.67 2.93 3.74
N THR A 125 -8.59 3.30 3.07
CA THR A 125 -8.23 2.73 1.77
C THR A 125 -8.10 1.21 1.81
N TYR A 126 -7.49 0.64 2.87
CA TYR A 126 -7.39 -0.82 3.03
C TYR A 126 -8.74 -1.49 3.27
N MET A 127 -9.62 -0.89 4.08
CA MET A 127 -10.93 -1.49 4.35
C MET A 127 -11.80 -1.54 3.09
N ILE A 128 -11.80 -0.45 2.31
CA ILE A 128 -12.56 -0.38 1.07
C ILE A 128 -11.98 -1.33 0.02
N SER A 129 -10.65 -1.43 -0.10
CA SER A 129 -10.03 -2.38 -1.04
C SER A 129 -10.34 -3.83 -0.65
N LEU A 130 -10.35 -4.15 0.64
CA LEU A 130 -10.70 -5.49 1.12
C LEU A 130 -12.16 -5.82 0.82
N ALA A 131 -13.09 -4.88 1.05
CA ALA A 131 -14.50 -5.06 0.68
C ALA A 131 -14.67 -5.27 -0.84
N GLY A 132 -13.95 -4.50 -1.66
CA GLY A 132 -13.92 -4.67 -3.11
C GLY A 132 -13.37 -6.03 -3.55
N MET A 133 -12.31 -6.52 -2.89
CA MET A 133 -11.79 -7.87 -3.14
C MET A 133 -12.83 -8.94 -2.81
N VAL A 134 -13.49 -8.87 -1.66
CA VAL A 134 -14.54 -9.83 -1.28
C VAL A 134 -15.69 -9.80 -2.30
N GLY A 135 -16.12 -8.61 -2.72
CA GLY A 135 -17.17 -8.46 -3.72
C GLY A 135 -16.81 -9.09 -5.07
N THR A 136 -15.59 -8.85 -5.56
CA THR A 136 -15.13 -9.43 -6.84
C THR A 136 -14.88 -10.94 -6.74
N SER A 137 -14.44 -11.46 -5.59
CA SER A 137 -14.32 -12.90 -5.34
C SER A 137 -15.69 -13.60 -5.39
N ILE A 138 -16.71 -13.02 -4.74
CA ILE A 138 -18.08 -13.58 -4.77
C ILE A 138 -18.63 -13.54 -6.20
N TRP A 139 -18.47 -12.41 -6.90
CA TRP A 139 -18.95 -12.27 -8.26
C TRP A 139 -18.33 -13.30 -9.21
N ARG A 140 -17.01 -13.54 -9.12
CA ARG A 140 -16.33 -14.58 -9.89
C ARG A 140 -16.90 -15.97 -9.62
N GLN A 141 -17.20 -16.29 -8.37
CA GLN A 141 -17.76 -17.59 -8.00
C GLN A 141 -19.18 -17.77 -8.53
N VAL A 142 -20.01 -16.71 -8.50
CA VAL A 142 -21.36 -16.73 -9.06
C VAL A 142 -21.31 -16.94 -10.57
N LEU A 143 -20.44 -16.21 -11.29
CA LEU A 143 -20.25 -16.42 -12.72
C LEU A 143 -19.80 -17.85 -13.04
N ALA A 144 -18.87 -18.40 -12.26
CA ALA A 144 -18.43 -19.78 -12.44
C ALA A 144 -19.59 -20.78 -12.27
N CYS A 145 -20.43 -20.58 -11.25
CA CYS A 145 -21.62 -21.42 -11.02
C CYS A 145 -22.60 -21.34 -12.19
N SER A 146 -22.89 -20.13 -12.68
CA SER A 146 -23.82 -19.92 -13.80
C SER A 146 -23.30 -20.47 -15.13
N VAL A 147 -21.99 -20.44 -15.36
CA VAL A 147 -21.38 -21.01 -16.58
C VAL A 147 -21.36 -22.54 -16.52
N VAL A 148 -21.02 -23.12 -15.37
CA VAL A 148 -20.98 -24.58 -15.19
C VAL A 148 -22.38 -25.21 -15.23
N GLU A 149 -23.42 -24.53 -14.72
CA GLU A 149 -24.80 -25.03 -14.80
C GLU A 149 -25.46 -24.82 -16.17
N CYS A 150 -24.94 -23.91 -17.02
CA CYS A 150 -25.47 -23.66 -18.37
C CYS A 150 -24.81 -24.53 -19.47
N CYS A 151 -23.76 -25.28 -19.16
CA CYS A 151 -23.04 -26.13 -20.11
C CYS A 151 -23.37 -27.61 -19.85
#